data_AF-A0A7J9CIC6-F1
#
_entry.id   AF-A0A7J9CIC6-F1
#
_cell.length_a   1.000
_cell.length_b   1.000
_cell.length_c   1.000
_cell.angle_alpha   90.00
_cell.angle_beta   90.00
_cell.angle_gamma   90.00
#
_symmetry.space_group_name_H-M   'P 1'
#
loop_
_entity.id
_entity.type
_entity.pdbx_description
1 polymer ?
#
loop_
_entity_poly.entity_id
_entity_poly.type
_entity_poly.pdbx_seq_one_letter_code
_entity_poly.pdbx_strand_id
1 'polypeptide(L)' 'MDDPGNLTFPESLYDINRVNFYRSYLKELKRAMDDGANVTIYFAWSILDNFEWLLRYTSRFGLVYVDHNDLNRYPK' A
#
# COMPACT_ATOMS: atom_id res chain seq x y z
N MET A 1 -3.80 -6.11 -1.05
CA MET A 1 -2.93 -5.08 -0.42
C MET A 1 -2.16 -4.41 -1.54
N ASP A 2 -1.53 -5.20 -2.39
CA ASP A 2 -1.01 -4.77 -3.68
C ASP A 2 -2.09 -4.64 -4.74
N ASP A 3 -1.82 -3.77 -5.71
CA ASP A 3 -2.54 -3.68 -6.98
C ASP A 3 -1.70 -4.28 -8.11
N PRO A 4 -2.33 -4.81 -9.17
CA PRO A 4 -1.61 -5.25 -10.34
C PRO A 4 -1.00 -4.07 -11.10
N GLY A 5 0.20 -4.25 -11.63
CA GLY A 5 0.95 -3.18 -12.30
C GLY A 5 0.41 -2.76 -13.66
N ASN A 6 -0.67 -3.38 -14.15
CA ASN A 6 -1.29 -3.14 -15.46
C ASN A 6 -2.57 -2.28 -15.39
N LEU A 7 -2.93 -1.73 -14.23
CA LEU A 7 -4.03 -0.78 -14.11
C LEU A 7 -3.75 0.50 -14.92
N THR A 8 -4.81 1.16 -15.37
CA THR A 8 -4.67 2.51 -15.93
C THR A 8 -4.24 3.52 -14.85
N PHE A 9 -3.71 4.67 -15.26
CA PHE A 9 -3.30 5.71 -14.32
C PHE A 9 -4.46 6.15 -13.39
N PRO A 10 -5.68 6.46 -13.87
CA PRO A 10 -6.80 6.81 -12.98
C PRO A 10 -7.20 5.67 -12.02
N GLU A 11 -7.20 4.42 -12.48
CA GLU A 11 -7.52 3.27 -11.63
C GLU A 11 -6.45 3.07 -10.55
N SER A 12 -5.17 3.28 -10.89
CA SER A 12 -4.05 3.16 -9.95
C SER A 12 -4.09 4.20 -8.81
N LEU A 13 -4.77 5.33 -9.02
CA LEU A 13 -4.96 6.37 -8.01
C LEU A 13 -6.24 6.19 -7.19
N TYR A 14 -7.16 5.31 -7.58
CA TYR A 14 -8.41 5.10 -6.86
C TYR A 14 -8.40 3.77 -6.10
N ASP A 15 -7.49 3.69 -5.14
CA ASP A 15 -7.13 2.45 -4.49
C ASP A 15 -7.97 2.15 -3.24
N ILE A 16 -9.26 1.87 -3.48
CA ILE A 16 -10.21 1.49 -2.43
C ILE A 16 -9.77 0.20 -1.72
N ASN A 17 -9.12 -0.72 -2.45
CA ASN A 17 -8.73 -2.01 -1.91
C ASN A 17 -7.67 -1.87 -0.81
N ARG A 18 -6.62 -1.07 -1.04
CA ARG A 18 -5.59 -0.77 -0.03
C ARG A 18 -6.15 0.06 1.13
N VAL A 19 -7.04 1.02 0.85
CA VAL A 19 -7.74 1.76 1.92
C VAL A 19 -8.52 0.81 2.84
N ASN A 20 -9.29 -0.12 2.26
CA ASN A 20 -10.06 -1.10 3.04
C ASN A 20 -9.15 -2.08 3.78
N PHE A 21 -8.03 -2.48 3.17
CA PHE A 21 -7.01 -3.31 3.81
C PHE A 21 -6.42 -2.62 5.05
N TYR A 22 -5.93 -1.38 4.94
CA TYR A 22 -5.37 -0.69 6.12
C TYR A 22 -6.44 -0.38 7.16
N ARG A 23 -7.67 -0.04 6.76
CA ARG A 23 -8.76 0.18 7.71
C ARG A 23 -9.06 -1.08 8.53
N SER A 24 -9.12 -2.25 7.90
CA SER A 24 -9.36 -3.51 8.62
C SER A 24 -8.15 -3.89 9.48
N TYR A 25 -6.93 -3.77 8.97
CA TYR A 25 -5.72 -4.10 9.73
C TYR A 25 -5.52 -3.19 10.95
N LEU A 26 -5.69 -1.88 10.80
CA LEU A 26 -5.54 -0.94 11.90
C LEU A 26 -6.64 -1.13 12.96
N LYS A 27 -7.85 -1.54 12.56
CA LYS A 27 -8.91 -1.92 13.49
C LYS A 27 -8.48 -3.11 14.35
N GLU A 28 -7.96 -4.17 13.74
CA GLU A 28 -7.53 -5.37 14.49
C GLU A 28 -6.26 -5.11 15.31
N LEU A 29 -5.34 -4.28 14.80
CA LEU A 29 -4.17 -3.81 15.56
C LEU A 29 -4.60 -3.07 16.83
N LYS A 30 -5.58 -2.16 16.70
CA LYS A 30 -6.15 -1.44 17.84
C LYS A 30 -6.79 -2.39 18.86
N ARG A 31 -7.54 -3.40 18.38
CA ARG A 31 -8.12 -4.43 19.27
C ARG A 31 -7.03 -5.19 20.03
N ALA A 32 -5.96 -5.60 19.36
CA ALA A 32 -4.85 -6.27 20.02
C ALA A 32 -4.19 -5.39 21.10
N MET A 33 -4.06 -4.08 20.84
CA MET A 33 -3.57 -3.12 21.84
C MET A 33 -4.52 -3.00 23.03
N ASP A 34 -5.83 -2.99 22.79
CA ASP A 34 -6.86 -2.95 23.84
C ASP A 34 -6.86 -4.23 24.70
N ASP A 35 -6.52 -5.36 24.09
CA ASP A 35 -6.35 -6.65 24.77
C ASP A 35 -4.98 -6.79 25.49
N GLY A 36 -4.16 -5.74 25.48
CA GLY A 36 -2.91 -5.64 26.27
C GLY A 36 -1.62 -5.82 25.47
N ALA A 37 -1.67 -5.95 24.15
CA ALA A 37 -0.45 -5.99 23.33
C ALA A 37 0.28 -4.64 23.37
N ASN A 38 1.58 -4.66 23.68
CA ASN A 38 2.41 -3.46 23.67
C ASN A 38 2.92 -3.14 22.26
N VAL A 39 2.11 -2.42 21.47
CA VAL A 39 2.48 -1.93 20.13
C VAL A 39 2.78 -0.45 20.19
N THR A 40 3.99 -0.05 19.78
CA THR A 40 4.42 1.36 19.79
C THR A 40 4.39 2.01 18.41
N ILE A 41 4.63 1.23 17.35
CA ILE A 41 4.78 1.76 15.99
C ILE A 41 4.20 0.76 14.98
N TYR A 42 3.60 1.31 13.92
CA TYR A 42 3.17 0.57 12.73
C TYR A 42 3.80 1.20 11.48
N PHE A 43 4.33 0.38 10.59
CA PHE A 43 4.85 0.81 9.29
C PHE A 43 4.08 0.13 8.17
N ALA A 44 3.54 0.95 7.26
CA ALA A 44 2.97 0.46 6.02
C ALA A 44 4.10 0.05 5.05
N TRP A 45 4.02 -1.16 4.52
CA TRP A 45 4.74 -1.51 3.28
C TRP A 45 3.85 -1.13 2.09
N SER A 46 4.23 -0.20 1.23
CA SER A 46 5.41 0.67 1.29
C SER A 46 5.03 2.10 0.95
N ILE A 47 5.96 3.04 1.12
CA ILE A 47 5.70 4.44 0.80
C ILE A 47 5.57 4.66 -0.72
N LEU A 48 6.44 4.05 -1.53
CA LEU A 48 6.44 4.17 -2.99
C LEU A 48 6.23 2.82 -3.64
N ASP A 49 5.57 2.80 -4.80
CA ASP A 49 5.68 1.68 -5.72
C ASP A 49 7.17 1.42 -6.03
N ASN A 50 7.58 0.17 -5.97
CA ASN A 50 8.98 -0.23 -6.06
C ASN A 50 9.14 -1.57 -6.78
N PHE A 51 10.38 -2.07 -6.85
CA PHE A 51 10.69 -3.36 -7.45
C PHE A 51 10.38 -4.51 -6.46
N GLU A 52 9.30 -5.25 -6.72
CA GLU A 52 8.80 -6.32 -5.86
C GLU A 52 9.38 -7.68 -6.26
N TRP A 53 10.68 -7.89 -6.00
CA TRP A 53 11.36 -9.19 -6.12
C TRP A 53 11.10 -9.92 -7.45
N LEU A 54 10.53 -11.13 -7.40
CA LEU A 54 10.20 -11.95 -8.57
C LEU A 54 9.09 -11.34 -9.43
N LEU A 55 8.22 -10.53 -8.83
CA LEU A 55 7.14 -9.81 -9.51
C LEU A 55 7.62 -8.50 -10.15
N ARG A 56 8.85 -8.06 -9.84
CA ARG A 56 9.44 -6.85 -10.42
C ARG A 56 8.46 -5.68 -10.25
N TYR A 57 8.12 -4.96 -11.31
CA TYR A 57 7.18 -3.84 -11.27
C TYR A 57 5.71 -4.20 -11.58
N THR A 58 5.36 -5.50 -11.62
CA THR A 58 3.99 -5.93 -11.93
C THR A 58 3.09 -6.05 -10.70
N SER A 59 3.61 -5.82 -9.50
CA SER A 59 2.85 -5.70 -8.25
C SER A 59 3.21 -4.37 -7.59
N ARG A 60 2.19 -3.64 -7.12
CA ARG A 60 2.32 -2.26 -6.63
C ARG A 60 1.83 -2.17 -5.20
N PHE A 61 2.75 -2.03 -4.24
CA PHE A 61 2.47 -1.91 -2.81
C PHE A 61 2.45 -0.47 -2.28
N GLY A 62 2.87 0.51 -3.08
CA GLY A 62 3.10 1.87 -2.61
C GLY A 62 1.81 2.60 -2.25
N LEU A 63 1.84 3.37 -1.16
CA LEU A 63 0.85 4.42 -0.90
C LEU A 63 0.93 5.54 -1.95
N VAL A 64 2.07 5.66 -2.62
CA VAL A 64 2.33 6.62 -3.68
C VAL A 64 2.61 5.86 -4.97
N TYR A 65 1.86 6.18 -6.01
CA TYR A 65 2.10 5.72 -7.36
C TYR A 65 3.39 6.32 -7.91
N VAL A 66 4.20 5.48 -8.55
CA VAL A 66 5.38 5.90 -9.30
C VAL A 66 5.15 5.60 -10.78
N ASP A 67 5.20 6.63 -11.61
CA ASP A 67 5.27 6.45 -13.07
C ASP A 67 6.69 5.99 -13.42
N HIS A 68 6.83 4.78 -13.97
CA HIS A 68 8.15 4.23 -14.30
C HIS A 68 8.74 4.78 -15.60
N ASN A 69 8.01 5.61 -16.35
CA ASN A 69 8.53 6.27 -17.54
C ASN A 69 9.38 7.50 -17.19
N ASP A 70 8.98 8.29 -16.18
CA ASP A 70 9.62 9.56 -15.82
C ASP A 70 9.90 9.73 -14.32
N LEU A 71 9.53 8.73 -13.51
CA LEU A 71 9.67 8.69 -12.05
C LEU A 71 8.86 9.76 -11.30
N ASN A 72 7.83 10.34 -11.91
CA ASN A 72 6.89 11.19 -11.20
C ASN A 72 6.09 10.40 -10.15
N ARG A 73 5.74 11.09 -9.06
CA ARG A 73 5.07 10.49 -7.90
C ARG A 73 3.72 11.13 -7.67
N TYR A 74 2.71 10.29 -7.43
CA TYR A 74 1.33 10.70 -7.25
C TYR A 74 0.75 9.95 -6.05
N PRO A 75 0.32 10.65 -4.97
CA PRO A 75 -0.41 10.00 -3.89
C PRO A 75 -1.66 9.29 -4.43
N LYS A 76 -1.86 8.04 -4.01
CA LYS A 76 -3.07 7.26 -4.29
C LYS A 76 -4.15 7.55 -3.25
#